data_AF-E3J327-F1
#
_entry.id   AF-E3J327-F1
#
_cell.length_a   1.000
_cell.length_b   1.000
_cell.length_c   1.000
_cell.angle_alpha   90.00
_cell.angle_beta   90.00
_cell.angle_gamma   90.00
#
_symmetry.space_group_name_H-M   'P 1'
#
loop_
_entity.id
_entity.type
_entity.pdbx_description
1 polymer ?
#
loop_
_entity_poly.entity_id
_entity_poly.type
_entity_poly.pdbx_seq_one_letter_code
_entity_poly.pdbx_strand_id
1 'polypeptide(L)'
;MTSAGAAVAPGRAPEAWDRVVRAQLWLAAGLVEIALRHRRVPDLVAAAGRAAASPAARWYPAGRRALTGTRLDELAADSGAFWRGDSACLSRSLLRGWLAATAGRRVALVVGVRRQPGTPFAAHAWLEVDGAVHAEEQDPTLTYHPIATYPLAEQRRAST
;
A
#
# COMPACT_ATOMS: atom_id res chain seq x y z
N MET A 1 -12.81 31.03 44.31
CA MET A 1 -11.84 31.25 43.21
C MET A 1 -11.65 29.91 42.50
N THR A 2 -12.53 29.60 41.55
CA THR A 2 -12.50 28.38 40.75
C THR A 2 -12.09 28.78 39.34
N SER A 3 -10.85 28.46 38.98
CA SER A 3 -10.31 28.73 37.65
C SER A 3 -11.00 27.81 36.65
N ALA A 4 -11.82 28.38 35.77
CA ALA A 4 -12.37 27.69 34.61
C ALA A 4 -11.22 27.33 33.67
N GLY A 5 -10.89 26.04 33.60
CA GLY A 5 -9.96 25.51 32.60
C GLY A 5 -10.56 25.66 31.22
N ALA A 6 -9.98 26.53 30.39
CA ALA A 6 -10.33 26.64 28.99
C ALA A 6 -10.03 25.31 28.28
N ALA A 7 -11.08 24.64 27.80
CA ALA A 7 -10.96 23.45 26.97
C ALA A 7 -10.23 23.84 25.67
N VAL A 8 -9.00 23.38 25.53
CA VAL A 8 -8.24 23.46 24.28
C VAL A 8 -8.98 22.61 23.25
N ALA A 9 -9.56 23.24 22.23
CA ALA A 9 -10.28 22.55 21.16
C ALA A 9 -9.34 21.56 20.44
N PRO A 10 -9.56 20.23 20.55
CA PRO A 10 -8.80 19.26 19.80
C PRO A 10 -9.47 19.09 18.44
N GLY A 11 -8.80 19.41 17.32
CA GLY A 11 -9.39 18.99 16.04
C GLY A 11 -8.77 19.44 14.72
N ARG A 12 -7.97 20.51 14.64
CA ARG A 12 -7.58 21.04 13.30
C ARG A 12 -6.30 20.45 12.71
N ALA A 13 -5.38 19.93 13.53
CA ALA A 13 -4.10 19.41 13.03
C ALA A 13 -4.21 18.08 12.24
N PRO A 14 -5.06 17.10 12.61
CA PRO A 14 -5.13 15.82 11.90
C PRO A 14 -5.64 15.96 10.46
N GLU A 15 -6.65 16.81 10.23
CA GLU A 15 -7.29 16.96 8.92
C GLU A 15 -6.37 17.60 7.86
N ALA A 16 -5.54 18.56 8.27
CA ALA A 16 -4.61 19.21 7.35
C ALA A 16 -3.55 18.22 6.83
N TRP A 17 -3.01 17.38 7.72
CA TRP A 17 -2.05 16.35 7.35
C TRP A 17 -2.68 15.26 6.49
N ASP A 18 -3.91 14.84 6.79
CA ASP A 18 -4.65 13.89 5.97
C ASP A 18 -4.77 14.36 4.51
N ARG A 19 -5.11 15.63 4.27
CA ARG A 19 -5.20 16.19 2.91
C ARG A 19 -3.86 16.19 2.19
N VAL A 20 -2.79 16.60 2.87
CA VAL A 20 -1.44 16.66 2.31
C VAL A 20 -0.90 15.26 1.99
N VAL A 21 -1.11 14.30 2.90
CA VAL A 21 -0.71 12.91 2.69
C VAL A 21 -1.55 12.28 1.58
N ARG A 22 -2.87 12.48 1.57
CA ARG A 22 -3.78 12.00 0.51
C ARG A 22 -3.36 12.52 -0.87
N ALA A 23 -3.07 13.83 -1.00
CA ALA A 23 -2.63 14.40 -2.27
C ALA A 23 -1.32 13.76 -2.78
N GLN A 24 -0.35 13.54 -1.88
CA GLN A 24 0.89 12.85 -2.22
C GLN A 24 0.63 11.39 -2.65
N LEU A 25 -0.14 10.64 -1.87
CA LEU A 25 -0.48 9.25 -2.17
C LEU A 25 -1.25 9.12 -3.49
N TRP A 26 -2.13 10.06 -3.79
CA TRP A 26 -2.86 10.14 -5.06
C TRP A 26 -1.91 10.34 -6.25
N LEU A 27 -0.93 11.25 -6.12
CA LEU A 27 0.11 11.45 -7.14
C LEU A 27 0.97 10.20 -7.31
N ALA A 28 1.38 9.56 -6.22
CA ALA A 28 2.13 8.30 -6.28
C ALA A 28 1.33 7.18 -6.93
N ALA A 29 0.04 7.05 -6.62
CA ALA A 29 -0.85 6.09 -7.28
C ALA A 29 -0.92 6.33 -8.79
N GLY A 30 -1.04 7.59 -9.22
CA GLY A 30 -1.01 7.96 -10.63
C GLY A 30 0.32 7.61 -11.31
N LEU A 31 1.45 7.85 -10.65
CA LEU A 31 2.77 7.46 -11.16
C LEU A 31 2.92 5.93 -11.27
N VAL A 32 2.43 5.17 -10.29
CA VAL A 32 2.40 3.70 -10.35
C VAL A 32 1.57 3.22 -11.53
N GLU A 33 0.39 3.80 -11.75
CA GLU A 33 -0.48 3.47 -12.90
C GLU A 33 0.19 3.75 -14.24
N ILE A 34 0.84 4.90 -14.38
CA ILE A 34 1.61 5.22 -15.59
C ILE A 34 2.74 4.22 -15.76
N ALA A 35 3.49 3.92 -14.70
CA ALA A 35 4.60 2.99 -14.76
C ALA A 35 4.15 1.57 -15.14
N LEU A 36 3.02 1.09 -14.62
CA LEU A 36 2.39 -0.19 -14.97
C LEU A 36 2.01 -0.31 -16.45
N ARG A 37 1.76 0.80 -17.14
CA ARG A 37 1.46 0.80 -18.59
C ARG A 37 2.72 0.66 -19.45
N HIS A 38 3.87 1.04 -18.91
CA HIS A 38 5.12 1.14 -19.68
C HIS A 38 6.19 0.13 -19.25
N ARG A 39 5.99 -0.59 -18.14
CA ARG A 39 6.98 -1.51 -17.58
C ARG A 39 6.33 -2.80 -17.12
N ARG A 40 7.14 -3.86 -17.06
CA ARG A 40 6.71 -5.15 -16.54
C ARG A 40 6.60 -5.09 -15.01
N VAL A 41 5.66 -5.84 -14.44
CA VAL A 41 5.46 -5.93 -12.99
C VAL A 41 6.74 -6.28 -12.23
N PRO A 42 7.57 -7.27 -12.64
CA PRO A 42 8.79 -7.60 -11.91
C PRO A 42 9.79 -6.43 -11.83
N ASP A 43 9.92 -5.67 -12.93
CA ASP A 43 10.83 -4.51 -12.99
C ASP A 43 10.36 -3.39 -12.07
N LEU A 44 9.04 -3.18 -12.00
CA LEU A 44 8.43 -2.18 -11.11
C LEU A 44 8.55 -2.58 -9.65
N VAL A 45 8.30 -3.85 -9.32
CA VAL A 45 8.48 -4.37 -7.96
C VAL A 45 9.94 -4.22 -7.52
N ALA A 46 10.89 -4.59 -8.37
CA ALA A 46 12.32 -4.45 -8.07
C ALA A 46 12.73 -2.97 -7.91
N ALA A 47 12.21 -2.08 -8.75
CA ALA A 47 12.44 -0.64 -8.64
C ALA A 47 11.84 -0.06 -7.35
N ALA A 48 10.61 -0.43 -7.01
CA ALA A 48 9.95 -0.04 -5.77
C ALA A 48 10.75 -0.52 -4.55
N GLY A 49 11.24 -1.76 -4.60
CA GLY A 49 12.14 -2.33 -3.61
C GLY A 49 13.38 -1.50 -3.34
N ARG A 50 14.14 -1.20 -4.40
CA ARG A 50 15.33 -0.35 -4.31
C ARG A 50 15.00 1.05 -3.81
N ALA A 51 13.90 1.63 -4.28
CA ALA A 51 13.45 2.94 -3.82
C ALA A 51 13.09 2.93 -2.32
N ALA A 52 12.41 1.88 -1.85
CA ALA A 52 12.01 1.73 -0.46
C ALA A 52 13.21 1.60 0.49
N ALA A 53 14.33 1.04 0.01
CA ALA A 53 15.58 0.95 0.78
C ALA A 53 16.28 2.31 0.96
N SER A 54 15.93 3.34 0.18
CA SER A 54 16.57 4.64 0.28
C SER A 54 16.21 5.37 1.60
N PRO A 55 17.17 6.08 2.24
CA PRO A 55 16.88 6.87 3.43
C PRO A 55 15.81 7.95 3.20
N ALA A 56 15.78 8.52 1.99
CA ALA A 56 14.81 9.54 1.59
C ALA A 56 13.37 9.01 1.61
N ALA A 57 13.15 7.75 1.19
CA ALA A 57 11.81 7.16 1.14
C ALA A 57 11.16 7.01 2.52
N ARG A 58 11.93 7.00 3.61
CA ARG A 58 11.40 6.96 4.99
C ARG A 58 10.64 8.22 5.39
N TRP A 59 10.90 9.34 4.69
CA TRP A 59 10.22 10.61 4.94
C TRP A 59 8.94 10.76 4.12
N TYR A 60 8.76 9.94 3.09
CA TYR A 60 7.58 9.96 2.25
C TYR A 60 6.48 9.04 2.82
N PRO A 61 5.20 9.45 2.76
CA PRO A 61 4.74 10.80 2.41
C PRO A 61 5.08 11.79 3.53
N ALA A 62 5.33 13.05 3.16
CA ALA A 62 5.56 14.12 4.14
C ALA A 62 4.34 14.22 5.05
N GLY A 63 4.58 14.21 6.36
CA GLY A 63 3.51 14.16 7.38
C GLY A 63 3.11 12.75 7.83
N ARG A 64 3.68 11.66 7.27
CA ARG A 64 3.33 10.28 7.67
C ARG A 64 3.45 10.00 9.16
N ARG A 65 4.38 10.66 9.86
CA ARG A 65 4.60 10.48 11.31
C ARG A 65 3.46 11.06 12.15
N ALA A 66 2.63 11.94 11.58
CA ALA A 66 1.44 12.46 12.23
C ALA A 66 0.23 11.49 12.11
N LEU A 67 0.36 10.42 11.32
CA LEU A 67 -0.72 9.46 11.08
C LEU A 67 -0.41 8.10 11.71
N THR A 68 -1.46 7.38 12.11
CA THR A 68 -1.35 5.97 12.50
C THR A 68 -1.05 5.11 11.28
N GLY A 69 -0.47 3.93 11.50
CA GLY A 69 -0.23 2.96 10.41
C GLY A 69 -1.51 2.59 9.68
N THR A 70 -2.60 2.35 10.44
CA THR A 70 -3.93 2.06 9.89
C THR A 70 -4.45 3.21 9.02
N ARG A 71 -4.36 4.46 9.51
CA ARG A 71 -4.84 5.62 8.75
C ARG A 71 -4.06 5.82 7.46
N LEU A 72 -2.74 5.64 7.51
CA LEU A 72 -1.90 5.73 6.31
C LEU A 72 -2.26 4.65 5.29
N ASP A 73 -2.56 3.42 5.76
CA ASP A 73 -2.98 2.31 4.90
C ASP A 73 -4.33 2.57 4.24
N GLU A 74 -5.32 3.07 4.98
CA GLU A 74 -6.62 3.52 4.46
C GLU A 74 -6.44 4.59 3.37
N LEU A 75 -5.66 5.64 3.65
CA LEU A 75 -5.42 6.71 2.67
C LEU A 75 -4.72 6.19 1.41
N ALA A 76 -3.81 5.22 1.55
CA ALA A 76 -3.14 4.58 0.42
C ALA A 76 -4.11 3.73 -0.39
N ALA A 77 -5.02 3.01 0.29
CA ALA A 77 -6.05 2.22 -0.35
C ALA A 77 -7.02 3.11 -1.15
N ASP A 78 -7.56 4.15 -0.53
CA ASP A 78 -8.43 5.15 -1.15
C ASP A 78 -7.77 5.79 -2.39
N SER A 79 -6.49 6.17 -2.27
CA SER A 79 -5.75 6.83 -3.34
C SER A 79 -5.52 5.93 -4.55
N GLY A 80 -5.31 4.63 -4.33
CA GLY A 80 -5.20 3.63 -5.40
C GLY A 80 -6.54 3.39 -6.10
N ALA A 81 -7.64 3.30 -5.34
CA ALA A 81 -8.98 3.07 -5.87
C ALA A 81 -9.43 4.16 -6.87
N PHE A 82 -9.01 5.41 -6.67
CA PHE A 82 -9.42 6.53 -7.52
C PHE A 82 -9.13 6.32 -9.02
N TRP A 83 -8.04 5.66 -9.39
CA TRP A 83 -7.59 5.59 -10.78
C TRP A 83 -8.25 4.48 -11.61
N ARG A 84 -8.69 3.38 -10.99
CA ARG A 84 -9.28 2.22 -11.67
C ARG A 84 -10.45 1.56 -10.95
N GLY A 85 -10.98 2.18 -9.89
CA GLY A 85 -12.02 1.60 -9.04
C GLY A 85 -11.61 0.23 -8.50
N ASP A 86 -12.47 -0.76 -8.70
CA ASP A 86 -12.28 -2.14 -8.24
C ASP A 86 -11.20 -2.90 -9.01
N SER A 87 -10.79 -2.40 -10.19
CA SER A 87 -9.70 -2.97 -10.98
C SER A 87 -8.30 -2.48 -10.55
N ALA A 88 -8.21 -1.66 -9.49
CA ALA A 88 -6.97 -1.05 -9.02
C ALA A 88 -6.11 -1.95 -8.11
N CYS A 89 -6.43 -3.24 -7.96
CA CYS A 89 -5.77 -4.12 -6.98
C CYS A 89 -4.24 -4.14 -7.09
N LEU A 90 -3.69 -4.09 -8.31
CA LEU A 90 -2.25 -4.11 -8.56
C LEU A 90 -1.56 -2.80 -8.16
N SER A 91 -2.08 -1.65 -8.57
CA SER A 91 -1.51 -0.35 -8.21
C SER A 91 -1.66 -0.06 -6.72
N ARG A 92 -2.81 -0.44 -6.14
CA ARG A 92 -3.08 -0.33 -4.70
C ARG A 92 -2.12 -1.19 -3.89
N SER A 93 -1.95 -2.46 -4.26
CA SER A 93 -0.98 -3.35 -3.63
C SER A 93 0.45 -2.83 -3.78
N LEU A 94 0.86 -2.35 -4.95
CA LEU A 94 2.20 -1.79 -5.14
C LEU A 94 2.46 -0.57 -4.24
N LEU A 95 1.50 0.37 -4.16
CA LEU A 95 1.64 1.56 -3.32
C LEU A 95 1.73 1.19 -1.83
N ARG A 96 0.79 0.36 -1.35
CA ARG A 96 0.77 -0.12 0.05
C ARG A 96 2.02 -0.92 0.38
N GLY A 97 2.47 -1.76 -0.55
CA GLY A 97 3.63 -2.60 -0.38
C GLY A 97 4.92 -1.79 -0.31
N TRP A 98 5.02 -0.76 -1.14
CA TRP A 98 6.13 0.19 -1.08
C TRP A 98 6.14 0.95 0.25
N LEU A 99 5.00 1.44 0.73
CA LEU A 99 4.90 2.10 2.05
C LEU A 99 5.31 1.16 3.19
N ALA A 100 4.84 -0.08 3.19
CA ALA A 100 5.23 -1.09 4.17
C ALA A 100 6.74 -1.40 4.10
N ALA A 101 7.31 -1.53 2.90
CA ALA A 101 8.74 -1.72 2.71
C ALA A 101 9.56 -0.53 3.23
N THR A 102 9.12 0.72 3.02
CA THR A 102 9.80 1.91 3.60
C THR A 102 9.75 1.94 5.14
N ALA A 103 8.78 1.26 5.73
CA ALA A 103 8.68 1.07 7.18
C ALA A 103 9.53 -0.11 7.68
N GLY A 104 10.34 -0.74 6.82
CA GLY A 104 11.22 -1.85 7.17
C GLY A 104 10.51 -3.21 7.26
N ARG A 105 9.27 -3.32 6.77
CA ARG A 105 8.53 -4.59 6.75
C ARG A 105 9.01 -5.46 5.59
N ARG A 106 8.98 -6.79 5.75
CA ARG A 106 9.22 -7.70 4.63
C ARG A 106 7.95 -7.78 3.80
N VAL A 107 8.03 -7.44 2.53
CA VAL A 107 6.85 -7.34 1.66
C VAL A 107 7.07 -8.14 0.38
N ALA A 108 6.06 -8.93 0.01
CA ALA A 108 5.96 -9.53 -1.31
C ALA A 108 4.63 -9.15 -1.97
N LEU A 109 4.69 -8.79 -3.25
CA LEU A 109 3.50 -8.65 -4.09
C LEU A 109 3.16 -10.02 -4.64
N VAL A 110 1.92 -10.46 -4.45
CA VAL A 110 1.42 -11.72 -4.98
C VAL A 110 0.38 -11.42 -6.04
N VAL A 111 0.50 -12.07 -7.19
CA VAL A 111 -0.50 -12.07 -8.25
C VAL A 111 -1.10 -13.46 -8.31
N GLY A 112 -2.42 -13.53 -8.23
CA GLY A 112 -3.16 -14.79 -8.30
C GLY A 112 -4.35 -14.70 -9.22
N VAL A 113 -4.90 -15.88 -9.52
CA VAL A 113 -6.05 -16.03 -10.40
C VAL A 113 -7.09 -16.95 -9.77
N ARG A 114 -8.36 -16.70 -10.08
CA ARG A 114 -9.47 -17.56 -9.72
C ARG A 114 -10.07 -18.15 -10.98
N ARG A 115 -10.26 -19.47 -10.97
CA ARG A 115 -10.96 -20.21 -12.02
C ARG A 115 -11.88 -21.25 -11.38
N GLN A 116 -13.06 -20.80 -10.95
CA GLN A 116 -14.10 -21.67 -10.41
C GLN A 116 -15.13 -21.98 -11.52
N PRO A 117 -15.63 -23.22 -11.63
CA PRO A 117 -16.72 -23.54 -12.55
C PRO A 117 -17.93 -22.62 -12.32
N GLY A 118 -18.47 -22.04 -13.40
CA GLY A 118 -19.62 -21.14 -13.31
C GLY A 118 -19.30 -19.68 -12.97
N THR A 119 -18.04 -19.31 -12.72
CA THR A 119 -17.63 -17.90 -12.53
C THR A 119 -16.68 -17.42 -13.63
N PRO A 120 -16.70 -16.14 -14.01
CA PRO A 120 -15.68 -15.57 -14.89
C PRO A 120 -14.26 -15.77 -14.32
N PHE A 121 -13.28 -15.88 -15.23
CA PHE A 121 -11.88 -15.78 -14.84
C PHE A 121 -11.63 -14.41 -14.19
N ALA A 122 -10.97 -14.40 -13.04
CA ALA A 122 -10.57 -13.18 -12.35
C ALA A 122 -9.09 -13.25 -11.97
N ALA A 123 -8.40 -12.12 -12.08
CA ALA A 123 -7.05 -11.94 -11.57
C ALA A 123 -7.08 -10.93 -10.43
N HIS A 124 -6.26 -11.15 -9.41
CA HIS A 124 -6.14 -10.27 -8.26
C HIS A 124 -4.69 -10.14 -7.85
N ALA A 125 -4.34 -9.00 -7.27
CA ALA A 125 -3.04 -8.75 -6.69
C ALA A 125 -3.22 -8.32 -5.24
N TRP A 126 -2.44 -8.92 -4.35
CA TRP A 126 -2.44 -8.64 -2.92
C TRP A 126 -1.01 -8.59 -2.39
N LEU A 127 -0.85 -8.26 -1.11
CA LEU A 127 0.44 -8.24 -0.44
C LEU A 127 0.55 -9.36 0.57
N GLU A 128 1.76 -9.87 0.73
CA GLU A 128 2.18 -10.59 1.93
C GLU A 128 3.15 -9.71 2.70
N VAL A 129 2.81 -9.36 3.94
CA VAL A 129 3.64 -8.52 4.82
C VAL A 129 4.04 -9.35 6.02
N ASP A 130 5.34 -9.58 6.17
CA ASP A 130 5.94 -10.47 7.17
C ASP A 130 5.28 -11.86 7.25
N GLY A 131 4.86 -12.38 6.10
CA GLY A 131 4.22 -13.69 5.97
C GLY A 131 2.71 -13.70 6.24
N ALA A 132 2.10 -12.56 6.58
CA ALA A 132 0.65 -12.42 6.68
C ALA A 132 0.08 -11.90 5.37
N VAL A 133 -1.05 -12.46 4.93
CA VAL A 133 -1.79 -11.99 3.75
C VAL A 133 -2.52 -10.69 4.10
N HIS A 134 -2.23 -9.63 3.35
CA HIS A 134 -2.93 -8.35 3.36
C HIS A 134 -3.72 -8.23 2.05
N ALA A 135 -4.91 -8.82 2.06
CA ALA A 135 -5.90 -8.70 1.00
C ALA A 135 -6.97 -7.66 1.38
N GLU A 136 -7.59 -7.06 0.37
CA GLU A 136 -8.63 -6.04 0.54
C GLU A 136 -10.03 -6.64 0.65
N GLU A 137 -10.20 -7.83 0.09
CA GLU A 137 -11.48 -8.53 0.05
C GLU A 137 -11.61 -9.43 1.29
N GLN A 138 -12.61 -9.15 2.12
CA GLN A 138 -12.93 -9.94 3.32
C GLN A 138 -13.63 -11.27 3.01
N ASP A 139 -13.79 -11.64 1.73
CA ASP A 139 -14.65 -12.76 1.35
C ASP A 139 -13.92 -14.12 1.41
N PRO A 140 -14.26 -15.02 2.36
CA PRO A 140 -13.67 -16.34 2.50
C PRO A 140 -14.03 -17.32 1.36
N THR A 141 -14.82 -16.90 0.36
CA THR A 141 -15.15 -17.73 -0.82
C THR A 141 -14.24 -17.47 -2.04
N LEU A 142 -13.30 -16.53 -1.96
CA LEU A 142 -12.41 -16.16 -3.07
C LEU A 142 -11.01 -16.77 -2.91
N THR A 143 -10.87 -18.07 -3.17
CA THR A 143 -9.54 -18.70 -3.26
C THR A 143 -8.87 -18.31 -4.58
N TYR A 144 -8.20 -17.16 -4.60
CA TYR A 144 -7.23 -16.87 -5.66
C TYR A 144 -6.02 -17.79 -5.47
N HIS A 145 -5.62 -18.48 -6.53
CA HIS A 145 -4.41 -19.29 -6.54
C HIS A 145 -3.23 -18.42 -6.95
N PRO A 146 -2.17 -18.31 -6.15
CA PRO A 146 -0.96 -17.58 -6.53
C PRO A 146 -0.37 -18.15 -7.82
N ILE A 147 -0.03 -17.27 -8.76
CA ILE A 147 0.69 -17.63 -9.99
C ILE A 147 2.05 -16.94 -10.09
N ALA A 148 2.27 -15.87 -9.35
CA ALA A 148 3.55 -15.20 -9.24
C ALA A 148 3.68 -14.45 -7.91
N THR A 149 4.87 -14.49 -7.33
CA THR A 149 5.21 -13.76 -6.10
C THR A 149 6.50 -12.98 -6.32
N TYR A 150 6.48 -11.69 -6.01
CA TYR A 150 7.56 -10.75 -6.24
C TYR A 150 7.96 -10.08 -4.93
N PRO A 151 9.13 -10.42 -4.34
CA PRO A 151 9.61 -9.73 -3.14
C PRO A 151 9.96 -8.27 -3.48
N LEU A 152 9.46 -7.32 -2.68
CA LEU A 152 9.80 -5.90 -2.84
C LEU A 152 11.16 -5.61 -2.21
N ALA A 153 11.34 -5.95 -0.93
CA ALA A 153 12.65 -5.82 -0.30
C ALA A 153 13.45 -7.10 -0.53
N GLU A 154 14.75 -6.98 -0.80
CA GLU A 154 15.65 -8.11 -0.65
C GLU A 154 15.47 -8.64 0.78
N GLN A 155 14.95 -9.85 0.89
CA GLN A 155 15.11 -10.63 2.09
C GLN A 155 16.61 -10.86 2.21
N ARG A 156 17.33 -9.97 2.92
CA ARG A 156 18.64 -10.33 3.44
C ARG A 156 18.38 -11.59 4.24
N ARG A 157 18.71 -12.74 3.65
CA ARG A 157 18.72 -14.01 4.37
C ARG A 157 19.57 -13.73 5.58
N ALA A 158 18.97 -13.78 6.76
CA ALA A 158 19.74 -13.74 7.99
C ALA A 158 20.70 -14.91 7.87
N SER A 159 21.98 -14.61 7.60
CA SER A 159 23.05 -15.59 7.61
C SER A 159 23.00 -16.21 9.00
N THR A 160 22.58 -17.47 9.03
CA THR A 160 22.52 -18.29 10.24
C THR A 160 23.92 -18.78 10.57
#